data_AF-A0A168R6A0-F1
#
_entry.id   AF-A0A168R6A0-F1
#
_cell.length_a   1.000
_cell.length_b   1.000
_cell.length_c   1.000
_cell.angle_alpha   90.00
_cell.angle_beta   90.00
_cell.angle_gamma   90.00
#
_symmetry.space_group_name_H-M   'P 1'
#
loop_
_entity.id
_entity.type
_entity.pdbx_description
1 polymer ?
#
loop_
_entity_poly.entity_id
_entity_poly.type
_entity_poly.pdbx_seq_one_letter_code
_entity_poly.pdbx_strand_id
1 'polypeptide(L)'
;MIISIVFIISQLLIKCKIKQKPINLIHFIERIKNLTTIFIGTSLVPFFSFSKPVDFTGFFLLIYLGVLFFYYVIHFDKIADRSRQINSKREIILIFTHYIIFVALSWNNMSLELLSSGKISYFSNWIFQHLSLITIVLMLFVNVFIIGKSEFKYGFYLLISEVIVILFGFGLGFINIENFNWGIINEAIQMIILWLLIFFSPKINKKNCFFTKHN
;
A
#
# COMPACT_ATOMS: atom_id res chain seq x y z
N MET A 1 4.04 9.00 17.71
CA MET A 1 4.35 10.34 17.18
C MET A 1 5.79 10.79 17.49
N ILE A 2 6.25 10.75 18.75
CA ILE A 2 7.61 11.19 19.13
C ILE A 2 8.71 10.28 18.53
N ILE A 3 8.51 8.97 18.53
CA ILE A 3 9.47 7.99 17.97
C ILE A 3 9.67 8.23 16.46
N SER A 4 8.58 8.55 15.75
CA SER A 4 8.55 8.86 14.32
C SER A 4 9.38 10.11 14.00
N ILE A 5 9.29 11.16 14.83
CA ILE A 5 10.06 12.40 14.69
C ILE A 5 11.55 12.17 14.99
N VAL A 6 11.86 11.39 16.03
CA VAL A 6 13.25 11.04 16.39
C VAL A 6 13.92 10.22 15.27
N PHE A 7 13.18 9.32 14.62
CA PHE A 7 13.70 8.56 13.49
C PHE A 7 13.94 9.42 12.24
N ILE A 8 13.04 10.38 11.95
CA ILE A 8 13.21 11.35 10.85
C ILE A 8 14.45 12.21 11.07
N ILE A 9 14.63 12.76 12.27
CA ILE A 9 15.79 13.59 12.64
C ILE A 9 17.08 12.76 12.59
N SER A 10 17.04 11.51 13.06
CA SER A 10 18.16 10.57 12.99
C SER A 10 18.59 10.30 11.54
N GLN A 11 17.64 10.01 10.64
CA GLN A 11 17.92 9.74 9.23
C GLN A 11 18.46 10.97 8.48
N LEU A 12 17.95 12.17 8.81
CA LEU A 12 18.45 13.45 8.28
C LEU A 12 19.89 13.74 8.75
N LEU A 13 20.19 13.49 10.03
CA LEU A 13 21.53 13.67 10.60
C LEU A 13 22.55 12.67 10.02
N ILE A 14 22.14 11.42 9.77
CA ILE A 14 22.99 10.39 9.17
C ILE A 14 23.32 10.71 7.70
N LYS A 15 22.38 11.29 6.94
CA LYS A 15 22.60 11.72 5.55
C LYS A 15 23.66 12.81 5.41
N CYS A 16 23.82 13.70 6.40
CA CYS A 16 24.82 14.76 6.35
C CYS A 16 26.27 14.27 6.61
N LYS A 17 26.46 13.09 7.20
CA LYS A 17 27.79 12.64 7.67
C LYS A 17 28.47 11.57 6.81
N ILE A 18 27.74 10.91 5.90
CA ILE A 18 28.26 9.73 5.19
C ILE A 18 28.37 10.04 3.70
N LYS A 19 29.59 9.94 3.14
CA LYS A 19 29.83 9.94 1.68
C LYS A 19 28.89 8.91 1.03
N GLN A 20 27.89 9.39 0.31
CA GLN A 20 26.84 8.57 -0.29
C GLN A 20 27.45 7.66 -1.37
N LYS A 21 27.64 6.37 -1.04
CA LYS A 21 27.79 5.35 -2.07
C LYS A 21 26.44 5.19 -2.77
N PRO A 22 26.40 5.07 -4.11
CA PRO A 22 25.16 4.83 -4.83
C PRO A 22 24.51 3.55 -4.31
N ILE A 23 23.23 3.63 -3.94
CA ILE A 23 22.48 2.50 -3.38
C ILE A 23 22.00 1.63 -4.55
N ASN A 24 22.19 0.31 -4.45
CA ASN A 24 21.59 -0.62 -5.40
C ASN A 24 20.07 -0.66 -5.18
N LEU A 25 19.31 -0.15 -6.15
CA LEU A 25 17.85 -0.01 -6.11
C LEU A 25 17.15 -1.32 -5.75
N ILE A 26 17.55 -2.43 -6.37
CA ILE A 26 16.89 -3.74 -6.23
C ILE A 26 16.91 -4.16 -4.77
N HIS A 27 18.10 -4.07 -4.17
CA HIS A 27 18.33 -4.47 -2.80
C HIS A 27 17.67 -3.51 -1.78
N PHE A 28 17.55 -2.22 -2.12
CA PHE A 28 16.81 -1.27 -1.32
C PHE A 28 15.29 -1.55 -1.34
N ILE A 29 14.75 -1.83 -2.53
CA ILE A 29 13.35 -2.26 -2.72
C ILE A 29 13.07 -3.56 -1.96
N GLU A 30 13.97 -4.55 -2.05
CA GLU A 30 13.81 -5.82 -1.33
C GLU A 30 13.74 -5.62 0.19
N ARG A 31 14.61 -4.78 0.75
CA ARG A 31 14.59 -4.47 2.20
C ARG A 31 13.30 -3.77 2.63
N ILE A 32 12.84 -2.82 1.83
CA ILE A 32 11.59 -2.08 2.02
C ILE A 32 10.38 -3.04 1.96
N LYS A 33 10.34 -3.91 0.95
CA LYS A 33 9.31 -4.93 0.79
C LYS A 33 9.26 -5.86 2.01
N ASN A 34 10.42 -6.34 2.47
CA ASN A 34 10.51 -7.21 3.64
C ASN A 34 10.04 -6.50 4.91
N LEU A 35 10.40 -5.23 5.11
CA LEU A 35 9.95 -4.45 6.27
C LEU A 35 8.42 -4.30 6.31
N THR A 36 7.80 -3.96 5.18
CA THR A 36 6.33 -3.91 5.11
C THR A 36 5.68 -5.28 5.26
N THR A 37 6.31 -6.34 4.76
CA THR A 37 5.84 -7.72 4.95
C THR A 37 5.77 -8.08 6.43
N ILE A 38 6.84 -7.80 7.18
CA ILE A 38 6.87 -8.01 8.63
C ILE A 38 5.78 -7.19 9.31
N PHE A 39 5.59 -5.94 8.89
CA PHE A 39 4.58 -5.07 9.49
C PHE A 39 3.14 -5.57 9.26
N ILE A 40 2.82 -6.01 8.04
CA ILE A 40 1.52 -6.63 7.75
C ILE A 40 1.34 -7.92 8.57
N GLY A 41 2.40 -8.70 8.73
CA GLY A 41 2.41 -9.86 9.63
C GLY A 41 2.13 -9.49 11.09
N THR A 42 2.68 -8.38 11.59
CA THR A 42 2.40 -7.90 12.95
C THR A 42 0.97 -7.39 13.14
N SER A 43 0.33 -6.93 12.06
CA SER A 43 -1.09 -6.55 12.12
C SER A 43 -1.97 -7.77 12.48
N LEU A 44 -1.57 -9.01 12.15
CA LEU A 44 -2.31 -10.23 12.51
C LEU A 44 -2.58 -10.41 14.01
N VAL A 45 -1.71 -9.88 14.88
CA VAL A 45 -1.82 -10.07 16.34
C VAL A 45 -3.09 -9.44 16.92
N PRO A 46 -3.35 -8.12 16.75
CA PRO A 46 -4.63 -7.51 17.16
C PRO A 46 -5.84 -8.05 16.40
N PHE A 47 -5.65 -8.76 15.28
CA PHE A 47 -6.75 -9.40 14.54
C PHE A 47 -7.20 -10.73 15.14
N PHE A 48 -6.28 -11.54 15.69
CA PHE A 48 -6.68 -12.75 16.41
C PHE A 48 -7.52 -12.44 17.65
N SER A 49 -7.34 -11.27 18.28
CA SER A 49 -8.20 -10.83 19.40
C SER A 49 -9.65 -10.52 19.00
N PHE A 50 -9.96 -10.30 17.72
CA PHE A 50 -11.34 -10.16 17.22
C PHE A 50 -11.99 -11.50 16.84
N SER A 51 -11.22 -12.59 16.81
CA SER A 51 -11.69 -13.89 16.33
C SER A 51 -12.36 -14.65 17.47
N LYS A 52 -13.69 -14.56 17.58
CA LYS A 52 -14.43 -15.60 18.32
C LYS A 52 -14.46 -16.87 17.49
N PRO A 53 -14.44 -18.06 18.10
CA PRO A 53 -14.33 -19.35 17.39
C PRO A 53 -15.49 -19.68 16.41
N VAL A 54 -16.53 -18.83 16.31
CA VAL A 54 -17.73 -19.08 15.48
C VAL A 54 -17.96 -17.98 14.43
N ASP A 55 -17.16 -16.91 14.40
CA ASP A 55 -17.40 -15.77 13.51
C ASP A 55 -16.48 -15.79 12.27
N PHE A 56 -17.08 -15.81 11.07
CA PHE A 56 -16.38 -15.70 9.78
C PHE A 56 -15.61 -14.38 9.60
N THR A 57 -15.82 -13.41 10.50
CA THR A 57 -15.17 -12.10 10.52
C THR A 57 -13.64 -12.22 10.51
N GLY A 58 -13.06 -13.15 11.28
CA GLY A 58 -11.61 -13.39 11.29
C GLY A 58 -11.09 -13.88 9.94
N PHE A 59 -11.87 -14.69 9.21
CA PHE A 59 -11.50 -15.19 7.89
C PHE A 59 -11.50 -14.07 6.83
N PHE A 60 -12.52 -13.21 6.80
CA PHE A 60 -12.55 -12.07 5.88
C PHE A 60 -11.45 -11.06 6.16
N LEU A 61 -11.05 -10.92 7.42
CA LEU A 61 -9.94 -10.07 7.84
C LEU A 61 -8.58 -10.61 7.37
N LEU A 62 -8.39 -11.93 7.44
CA LEU A 62 -7.23 -12.61 6.85
C LEU A 62 -7.19 -12.41 5.33
N ILE A 63 -8.33 -12.51 4.65
CA ILE A 63 -8.44 -12.21 3.22
C ILE A 63 -8.03 -10.76 2.95
N TYR A 64 -8.59 -9.79 3.68
CA TYR A 64 -8.27 -8.37 3.52
C TYR A 64 -6.77 -8.11 3.60
N LEU A 65 -6.10 -8.62 4.63
CA LEU A 65 -4.67 -8.43 4.84
C LEU A 65 -3.81 -9.17 3.81
N GLY A 66 -4.18 -10.41 3.50
CA GLY A 66 -3.49 -11.21 2.50
C GLY A 66 -3.55 -10.54 1.12
N VAL A 67 -4.72 -10.03 0.73
CA VAL A 67 -4.90 -9.33 -0.53
C VAL A 67 -4.19 -7.98 -0.52
N LEU A 68 -4.24 -7.22 0.57
CA LEU A 68 -3.46 -5.98 0.73
C LEU A 68 -1.97 -6.22 0.60
N PHE A 69 -1.47 -7.33 1.15
CA PHE A 69 -0.10 -7.77 0.99
C PHE A 69 0.23 -8.06 -0.49
N PHE A 70 -0.58 -8.87 -1.18
CA PHE A 70 -0.34 -9.16 -2.59
C PHE A 70 -0.44 -7.91 -3.47
N TYR A 71 -1.40 -7.04 -3.19
CA TYR A 71 -1.58 -5.75 -3.85
C TYR A 71 -0.30 -4.90 -3.74
N TYR A 72 0.22 -4.79 -2.52
CA TYR A 72 1.47 -4.10 -2.26
C TYR A 72 2.66 -4.73 -3.00
N VAL A 73 2.81 -6.06 -2.93
CA VAL A 73 3.91 -6.79 -3.60
C VAL A 73 3.89 -6.58 -5.12
N ILE A 74 2.71 -6.65 -5.75
CA ILE A 74 2.58 -6.46 -7.20
C ILE A 74 3.02 -5.05 -7.62
N HIS A 75 2.65 -4.02 -6.85
CA HIS A 75 3.12 -2.66 -7.11
C HIS A 75 4.65 -2.57 -7.00
N PHE A 76 5.26 -3.27 -6.05
CA PHE A 76 6.72 -3.29 -5.90
C PHE A 76 7.46 -4.02 -7.03
N ASP A 77 6.92 -5.14 -7.52
CA ASP A 77 7.50 -5.86 -8.65
C ASP A 77 7.49 -5.03 -9.94
N LYS A 78 6.51 -4.12 -10.08
CA LYS A 78 6.43 -3.14 -11.18
C LYS A 78 7.47 -2.01 -11.08
N ILE A 79 8.06 -1.80 -9.90
CA ILE A 79 9.13 -0.81 -9.66
C ILE A 79 10.52 -1.44 -9.82
N ALA A 80 10.68 -2.74 -9.48
CA ALA A 80 11.97 -3.43 -9.47
C ALA A 80 12.57 -3.63 -10.87
N ASP A 81 13.25 -2.62 -11.40
CA ASP A 81 14.06 -2.69 -12.62
C ASP A 81 15.50 -3.06 -12.26
N ARG A 82 15.96 -4.23 -12.72
CA ARG A 82 17.31 -4.73 -12.42
C ARG A 82 18.43 -3.93 -13.08
N SER A 83 18.10 -3.07 -14.04
CA SER A 83 19.08 -2.37 -14.88
C SER A 83 19.33 -0.90 -14.49
N ARG A 84 18.49 -0.31 -13.63
CA ARG A 84 18.51 1.13 -13.35
C ARG A 84 19.16 1.47 -12.01
N GLN A 85 20.27 2.19 -12.06
CA GLN A 85 20.66 3.07 -10.97
C GLN A 85 19.68 4.25 -10.91
N ILE A 86 19.23 4.58 -9.71
CA ILE A 86 18.35 5.72 -9.49
C ILE A 86 19.20 6.95 -9.14
N ASN A 87 18.89 8.09 -9.76
CA ASN A 87 19.42 9.38 -9.29
C ASN A 87 18.82 9.71 -7.92
N SER A 88 19.62 10.30 -7.02
CA SER A 88 19.27 10.64 -5.62
C SER A 88 17.85 11.18 -5.39
N LYS A 89 17.30 11.96 -6.33
CA LYS A 89 15.92 12.48 -6.26
C LYS A 89 14.84 11.38 -6.22
N ARG A 90 14.91 10.32 -7.03
CA ARG A 90 13.84 9.29 -7.02
C ARG A 90 13.98 8.32 -5.84
N GLU A 91 15.18 8.11 -5.32
CA GLU A 91 15.42 7.38 -4.07
C GLU A 91 14.73 8.08 -2.88
N ILE A 92 14.87 9.41 -2.80
CA ILE A 92 14.19 10.21 -1.78
C ILE A 92 12.67 10.07 -1.87
N ILE A 93 12.11 10.09 -3.08
CA ILE A 93 10.67 9.91 -3.30
C ILE A 93 10.23 8.51 -2.84
N LEU A 94 10.95 7.45 -3.21
CA LEU A 94 10.62 6.08 -2.81
C LEU A 94 10.66 5.89 -1.29
N ILE A 95 11.67 6.46 -0.63
CA ILE A 95 11.78 6.45 0.84
C ILE A 95 10.57 7.16 1.45
N PHE A 96 10.24 8.34 0.92
CA PHE A 96 9.20 9.20 1.46
C PHE A 96 7.80 8.57 1.31
N THR A 97 7.47 8.09 0.11
CA THR A 97 6.17 7.42 -0.14
C THR A 97 6.03 6.16 0.70
N HIS A 98 7.10 5.38 0.86
CA HIS A 98 7.07 4.19 1.70
C HIS A 98 6.88 4.51 3.18
N TYR A 99 7.49 5.59 3.66
CA TYR A 99 7.25 6.07 5.02
C TYR A 99 5.79 6.45 5.23
N ILE A 100 5.17 7.11 4.26
CA ILE A 100 3.73 7.44 4.30
C ILE A 100 2.88 6.17 4.30
N ILE A 101 3.21 5.17 3.46
CA ILE A 101 2.52 3.87 3.45
C ILE A 101 2.62 3.20 4.82
N PHE A 102 3.80 3.23 5.45
CA PHE A 102 4.01 2.66 6.78
C PHE A 102 3.16 3.35 7.85
N VAL A 103 3.08 4.69 7.80
CA VAL A 103 2.20 5.46 8.70
C VAL A 103 0.74 5.10 8.48
N ALA A 104 0.29 4.97 7.22
CA ALA A 104 -1.08 4.59 6.91
C ALA A 104 -1.42 3.16 7.39
N LEU A 105 -0.52 2.20 7.21
CA LEU A 105 -0.68 0.85 7.76
C LEU A 105 -0.71 0.86 9.28
N SER A 106 0.13 1.67 9.92
CA SER A 106 0.14 1.82 11.39
C SER A 106 -1.17 2.43 11.89
N TRP A 107 -1.70 3.41 11.16
CA TRP A 107 -2.97 4.07 11.46
C TRP A 107 -4.13 3.10 11.38
N ASN A 108 -4.18 2.29 10.31
CA ASN A 108 -5.13 1.21 10.14
C ASN A 108 -5.10 0.23 11.33
N ASN A 109 -3.92 -0.28 11.67
CA ASN A 109 -3.77 -1.24 12.77
C ASN A 109 -4.19 -0.64 14.12
N MET A 110 -3.79 0.60 14.39
CA MET A 110 -4.17 1.33 15.60
C MET A 110 -5.69 1.54 15.69
N SER A 111 -6.36 1.85 14.58
CA SER A 111 -7.82 2.07 14.62
C SER A 111 -8.56 0.80 15.01
N LEU A 112 -8.12 -0.37 14.52
CA LEU A 112 -8.69 -1.66 14.88
C LEU A 112 -8.44 -2.02 16.33
N GLU A 113 -7.23 -1.79 16.84
CA GLU A 113 -6.91 -2.01 18.25
C GLU A 113 -7.77 -1.12 19.16
N LEU A 114 -7.93 0.15 18.80
CA LEU A 114 -8.79 1.09 19.53
C LEU A 114 -10.26 0.69 19.47
N LEU A 115 -10.72 0.15 18.33
CA LEU A 115 -12.08 -0.36 18.20
C LEU A 115 -12.28 -1.61 19.08
N SER A 116 -11.30 -2.51 19.11
CA SER A 116 -11.34 -3.74 19.92
C SER A 116 -11.47 -3.45 21.42
N SER A 117 -10.83 -2.37 21.86
CA SER A 117 -10.82 -1.91 23.24
C SER A 117 -12.00 -0.97 23.58
N GLY A 118 -12.93 -0.78 22.63
CA GLY A 118 -14.10 0.08 22.81
C GLY A 118 -13.79 1.57 22.95
N LYS A 119 -12.58 2.00 22.54
CA LYS A 119 -12.10 3.38 22.72
C LYS A 119 -12.49 4.31 21.57
N ILE A 120 -12.93 3.77 20.43
CA ILE A 120 -13.44 4.55 19.29
C ILE A 120 -14.76 3.97 18.79
N SER A 121 -15.59 4.80 18.16
CA SER A 121 -16.83 4.37 17.53
C SER A 121 -16.57 3.67 16.19
N TYR A 122 -17.55 2.89 15.71
CA TYR A 122 -17.52 2.29 14.38
C TYR A 122 -17.35 3.34 13.27
N PHE A 123 -18.00 4.50 13.41
CA PHE A 123 -17.87 5.61 12.46
C PHE A 123 -16.44 6.16 12.39
N SER A 124 -15.79 6.37 13.54
CA SER A 124 -14.41 6.84 13.57
C SER A 124 -13.44 5.80 13.00
N ASN A 125 -13.63 4.51 13.33
CA ASN A 125 -12.85 3.43 12.73
C ASN A 125 -13.00 3.40 11.20
N TRP A 126 -14.23 3.51 10.71
CA TRP A 126 -14.55 3.51 9.28
C TRP A 126 -13.79 4.59 8.51
N ILE A 127 -13.79 5.82 9.03
CA ILE A 127 -13.04 6.94 8.46
C ILE A 127 -11.54 6.64 8.44
N PHE A 128 -11.00 6.14 9.55
CA PHE A 128 -9.57 5.84 9.66
C PHE A 128 -9.11 4.73 8.73
N GLN A 129 -9.90 3.67 8.57
CA GLN A 129 -9.65 2.60 7.61
C GLN A 129 -9.59 3.12 6.17
N HIS A 130 -10.58 3.92 5.77
CA HIS A 130 -10.66 4.43 4.40
C HIS A 130 -9.59 5.47 4.08
N LEU A 131 -9.28 6.39 5.01
CA LEU A 131 -8.18 7.33 4.84
C LEU A 131 -6.83 6.62 4.70
N SER A 132 -6.63 5.56 5.48
CA SER A 132 -5.43 4.73 5.39
C SER A 132 -5.34 4.05 4.02
N LEU A 133 -6.43 3.44 3.55
CA LEU A 133 -6.47 2.78 2.24
C LEU A 133 -6.22 3.74 1.08
N ILE A 134 -6.88 4.91 1.07
CA ILE A 134 -6.66 5.96 0.06
C ILE A 134 -5.18 6.36 0.03
N THR A 135 -4.59 6.56 1.21
CA THR A 135 -3.19 6.95 1.35
C THR A 135 -2.26 5.88 0.78
N ILE A 136 -2.50 4.60 1.09
CA ILE A 136 -1.70 3.48 0.57
C ILE A 136 -1.77 3.42 -0.96
N VAL A 137 -2.98 3.49 -1.53
CA VAL A 137 -3.18 3.41 -2.99
C VAL A 137 -2.53 4.58 -3.70
N LEU A 138 -2.71 5.82 -3.22
CA LEU A 138 -2.09 7.00 -3.81
C LEU A 138 -0.55 6.91 -3.80
N MET A 139 0.05 6.49 -2.68
CA MET A 139 1.50 6.39 -2.58
C MET A 139 2.09 5.28 -3.44
N LEU A 140 1.39 4.15 -3.57
CA LEU A 140 1.78 3.08 -4.50
C LEU A 140 1.67 3.54 -5.96
N PHE A 141 0.63 4.28 -6.32
CA PHE A 141 0.53 4.89 -7.64
C PHE A 141 1.68 5.86 -7.92
N VAL A 142 2.01 6.76 -6.97
CA VAL A 142 3.15 7.69 -7.11
C VAL A 142 4.45 6.93 -7.38
N ASN A 143 4.66 5.80 -6.69
CA ASN A 143 5.84 4.97 -6.89
C ASN A 143 5.90 4.38 -8.31
N VAL A 144 4.79 3.82 -8.82
CA VAL A 144 4.77 3.26 -10.18
C VAL A 144 4.82 4.37 -11.25
N PHE A 145 4.19 5.52 -11.02
CA PHE A 145 4.18 6.62 -11.98
C PHE A 145 5.56 7.27 -12.16
N ILE A 146 6.26 7.54 -11.05
CA ILE A 146 7.55 8.24 -11.04
C ILE A 146 8.71 7.28 -11.33
N ILE A 147 8.68 6.08 -10.73
CA ILE A 147 9.83 5.16 -10.66
C ILE A 147 9.58 3.88 -11.46
N GLY A 148 8.32 3.51 -11.67
CA GLY A 148 7.94 2.28 -12.35
C GLY A 148 8.55 2.13 -13.75
N LYS A 149 8.71 0.86 -14.14
CA LYS A 149 9.14 0.46 -15.47
C LYS A 149 8.24 1.10 -16.52
N SER A 150 8.82 1.56 -17.63
CA SER A 150 8.06 2.21 -18.72
C SER A 150 6.98 1.30 -19.33
N GLU A 151 7.14 -0.02 -19.23
CA GLU A 151 6.20 -1.04 -19.71
C GLU A 151 5.01 -1.23 -18.76
N PHE A 152 5.18 -0.85 -17.50
CA PHE A 152 4.21 -1.01 -16.41
C PHE A 152 3.73 0.33 -15.85
N LYS A 153 4.09 1.45 -16.50
CA LYS A 153 3.59 2.77 -16.14
C LYS A 153 2.08 2.78 -16.34
N TYR A 154 1.35 2.91 -15.23
CA TYR A 154 -0.08 3.05 -15.27
C TYR A 154 -0.45 4.33 -16.03
N GLY A 155 -1.46 4.22 -16.88
CA GLY A 155 -2.20 5.39 -17.31
C GLY A 155 -3.00 5.94 -16.13
N PHE A 156 -3.26 7.25 -16.16
CA PHE A 156 -4.08 7.91 -15.15
C PHE A 156 -5.48 7.29 -15.00
N TYR A 157 -5.99 6.65 -16.06
CA TYR A 157 -7.25 5.89 -16.03
C TYR A 157 -7.27 4.80 -14.95
N LEU A 158 -6.14 4.13 -14.67
CA LEU A 158 -6.11 3.02 -13.72
C LEU A 158 -6.19 3.53 -12.28
N LEU A 159 -5.56 4.69 -11.99
CA LEU A 159 -5.76 5.40 -10.74
C LEU A 159 -7.23 5.82 -10.55
N ILE A 160 -7.86 6.35 -11.61
CA ILE A 160 -9.28 6.70 -11.56
C ILE A 160 -10.12 5.46 -11.22
N SER A 161 -9.85 4.31 -11.86
CA SER A 161 -10.55 3.06 -11.56
C SER A 161 -10.36 2.62 -10.10
N GLU A 162 -9.14 2.68 -9.57
CA GLU A 162 -8.85 2.37 -8.17
C GLU A 162 -9.60 3.30 -7.22
N VAL A 163 -9.60 4.62 -7.49
CA VAL A 163 -10.32 5.61 -6.69
C VAL A 163 -11.83 5.36 -6.72
N ILE A 164 -12.40 5.01 -7.89
CA ILE A 164 -13.83 4.67 -8.01
C ILE A 164 -14.18 3.46 -7.14
N VAL A 165 -13.37 2.40 -7.17
CA VAL A 165 -13.58 1.22 -6.31
C VAL A 165 -13.48 1.59 -4.83
N ILE A 166 -12.55 2.49 -4.48
CA ILE A 166 -12.44 2.97 -3.10
C ILE A 166 -13.70 3.73 -2.67
N LEU A 167 -14.16 4.67 -3.48
CA LEU A 167 -15.36 5.47 -3.19
C LEU A 167 -16.63 4.60 -3.14
N PHE A 168 -16.74 3.61 -4.02
CA PHE A 168 -17.87 2.69 -4.03
C PHE A 168 -17.90 1.83 -2.76
N GLY A 169 -16.76 1.25 -2.35
CA GLY A 169 -16.66 0.53 -1.09
C GLY A 169 -16.92 1.43 0.13
N PHE A 170 -16.47 2.69 0.09
CA PHE A 170 -16.79 3.68 1.12
C PHE A 170 -18.30 3.89 1.24
N GLY A 171 -19.01 4.08 0.12
CA GLY A 171 -20.46 4.26 0.12
C GLY A 171 -21.21 3.04 0.65
N LEU A 172 -20.85 1.84 0.20
CA LEU A 172 -21.52 0.60 0.61
C LEU A 172 -21.37 0.30 2.10
N GLY A 173 -20.15 0.42 2.65
CA GLY A 173 -19.97 0.17 4.06
C GLY A 173 -20.48 1.31 4.95
N PHE A 174 -20.61 2.53 4.43
CA PHE A 174 -21.27 3.63 5.15
C PHE A 174 -22.77 3.34 5.39
N ILE A 175 -23.47 2.74 4.43
CA ILE A 175 -24.89 2.37 4.57
C ILE A 175 -25.10 1.37 5.71
N ASN A 176 -24.13 0.49 5.95
CA ASN A 176 -24.19 -0.57 6.95
C ASN A 176 -23.22 -0.37 8.12
N ILE A 177 -22.93 0.89 8.50
CA ILE A 177 -21.84 1.23 9.43
C ILE A 177 -22.02 0.66 10.84
N GLU A 178 -23.26 0.36 11.23
CA GLU A 178 -23.60 -0.25 12.52
C GLU A 178 -23.26 -1.74 12.57
N ASN A 179 -23.10 -2.39 11.41
CA ASN A 179 -22.77 -3.80 11.30
C ASN A 179 -21.29 -4.00 10.98
N PHE A 180 -20.49 -4.17 12.03
CA PHE A 180 -19.04 -4.37 11.95
C PHE A 180 -18.63 -5.51 11.00
N ASN A 181 -19.34 -6.65 11.05
CA ASN A 181 -19.03 -7.80 10.20
C ASN A 181 -19.23 -7.46 8.71
N TRP A 182 -20.26 -6.67 8.40
CA TRP A 182 -20.51 -6.18 7.04
C TRP A 182 -19.42 -5.23 6.56
N GLY A 183 -18.92 -4.36 7.45
CA GLY A 183 -17.78 -3.49 7.17
C GLY A 183 -16.53 -4.28 6.74
N ILE A 184 -16.19 -5.33 7.49
CA ILE A 184 -15.02 -6.18 7.20
C ILE A 184 -15.18 -6.94 5.88
N ILE A 185 -16.37 -7.50 5.61
CA ILE A 185 -16.64 -8.20 4.35
C ILE A 185 -16.49 -7.23 3.17
N ASN A 186 -17.03 -6.01 3.29
CA ASN A 186 -16.94 -5.00 2.27
C ASN A 186 -15.48 -4.57 2.00
N GLU A 187 -14.68 -4.35 3.05
CA GLU A 187 -13.24 -4.05 2.92
C GLU A 187 -12.48 -5.19 2.24
N ALA A 188 -12.76 -6.45 2.59
CA ALA A 188 -12.13 -7.61 1.95
C ALA A 188 -12.47 -7.69 0.46
N ILE A 189 -13.74 -7.52 0.10
CA ILE A 189 -14.20 -7.51 -1.31
C ILE A 189 -13.55 -6.36 -2.08
N GLN A 190 -13.53 -5.17 -1.50
CA GLN A 190 -12.93 -3.99 -2.10
C GLN A 190 -11.43 -4.21 -2.40
N MET A 191 -10.69 -4.80 -1.46
CA MET A 191 -9.29 -5.16 -1.68
C MET A 191 -9.11 -6.20 -2.77
N ILE A 192 -9.99 -7.22 -2.86
CA ILE A 192 -9.96 -8.21 -3.95
C ILE A 192 -10.15 -7.51 -5.29
N ILE A 193 -11.12 -6.61 -5.41
CA ILE A 193 -11.38 -5.89 -6.66
C ILE A 193 -10.16 -5.03 -7.04
N LEU A 194 -9.57 -4.30 -6.09
CA LEU A 194 -8.36 -3.51 -6.32
C LEU A 194 -7.19 -4.39 -6.79
N TRP A 195 -6.99 -5.54 -6.17
CA TRP A 195 -5.98 -6.52 -6.57
C TRP A 195 -6.22 -7.05 -7.98
N LEU A 196 -7.46 -7.42 -8.32
CA LEU A 196 -7.83 -7.90 -9.65
C LEU A 196 -7.61 -6.84 -10.74
N LEU A 197 -7.98 -5.59 -10.48
CA LEU A 197 -7.78 -4.47 -11.42
C LEU A 197 -6.30 -4.32 -11.82
N ILE A 198 -5.41 -4.49 -10.86
CA ILE A 198 -3.97 -4.39 -11.08
C ILE A 198 -3.40 -5.64 -11.73
N PHE A 199 -3.87 -6.81 -11.31
CA PHE A 199 -3.40 -8.11 -11.79
C PHE A 199 -3.74 -8.30 -13.27
N PHE A 200 -4.96 -7.93 -13.67
CA PHE A 200 -5.44 -7.99 -15.05
C PHE A 200 -5.16 -6.72 -15.86
N SER A 201 -4.49 -5.72 -15.27
CA SER A 201 -4.07 -4.53 -15.99
C SER A 201 -3.22 -4.92 -17.21
N PRO A 202 -3.63 -4.55 -18.44
CA PRO A 202 -2.90 -4.93 -19.64
C PRO A 202 -1.48 -4.35 -19.58
N LYS A 203 -0.47 -5.21 -19.80
CA LYS A 203 0.90 -4.73 -20.07
C LYS A 203 0.83 -3.80 -21.27
N ILE A 204 1.23 -2.54 -21.11
CA ILE A 204 1.33 -1.62 -22.24
C ILE A 204 2.51 -2.11 -23.09
N ASN A 205 2.18 -2.96 -24.05
CA ASN A 205 3.12 -3.55 -24.99
C ASN A 205 3.62 -2.39 -25.88
N LYS A 206 4.81 -1.86 -25.63
CA LYS A 206 5.50 -1.00 -26.59
C LYS A 206 6.00 -1.83 -27.77
N LYS A 207 5.08 -2.36 -28.59
CA LYS A 207 5.38 -2.59 -30.00
C LYS A 207 5.15 -1.27 -30.71
N ASN A 208 6.20 -0.44 -30.83
CA ASN A 208 6.37 0.61 -31.86
C ASN A 208 7.69 1.40 -31.69
N CYS A 209 8.82 0.72 -31.46
CA CYS A 209 10.16 1.34 -31.59
C CYS A 209 11.09 0.54 -32.52
N PHE A 210 10.54 -0.11 -33.55
CA PHE A 210 11.32 -0.73 -34.62
C PHE A 210 10.68 -0.41 -35.98
N PHE A 211 10.74 0.86 -36.38
CA PHE A 211 10.70 1.25 -37.79
C PHE A 211 11.63 2.45 -37.99
N THR A 212 12.92 2.21 -37.82
CA THR A 212 13.93 2.83 -38.68
C THR A 212 14.34 1.78 -39.69
N LYS A 213 13.57 1.67 -40.78
CA LYS A 213 14.12 1.13 -42.02
C LYS A 213 15.09 2.18 -42.55
N HIS A 214 16.38 1.97 -42.30
CA HIS A 214 17.38 2.35 -43.27
C HIS A 214 17.16 1.48 -44.50
N ASN A 215 16.83 2.12 -45.62
CA ASN A 215 17.31 1.85 -46.96
C ASN A 215 16.94 3.06 -47.82
#